data_AF-A0A0G2BQF7-F1
#
_entry.id   AF-A0A0G2BQF7-F1
#
_cell.length_a   1.000
_cell.length_b   1.000
_cell.length_c   1.000
_cell.angle_alpha   90.00
_cell.angle_beta   90.00
_cell.angle_gamma   90.00
#
_symmetry.space_group_name_H-M   'P 1'
#
loop_
_entity.id
_entity.type
_entity.pdbx_description
1 polymer ?
#
loop_
_entity_poly.entity_id
_entity_poly.type
_entity_poly.pdbx_seq_one_letter_code
_entity_poly.pdbx_strand_id
1 'polypeptide(L)'
;PKRKSSWAEFRKKLFSPRSVADGRDFLRTHADILARAEQEFGVHREDLAAVVRIETDFGRFTGEHEVLRVFYTAMLRAKSAARWRWAAKNFAALAAHCRSSGLDCYEVRGSYAGAVGLVQFLPYSILHYGKDGNGDGKVDLFLMEDAVMSAAHFLVRHGWKPDAGRRKRALGRYYGSPRNYPDAALAYAEKLRTSFTSAR
;
A
#
# COMPACT_ATOMS: atom_id res chain seq x y z
N PRO A 1 4.10 -23.51 11.51
CA PRO A 1 2.83 -23.77 10.79
C PRO A 1 1.93 -22.52 10.71
N LYS A 2 2.03 -21.70 9.65
CA LYS A 2 1.12 -20.55 9.44
C LYS A 2 -0.06 -20.96 8.55
N ARG A 3 -1.24 -20.86 9.15
CA ARG A 3 -2.62 -21.26 8.78
C ARG A 3 -3.02 -20.98 7.32
N LYS A 4 -3.36 -22.05 6.57
CA LYS A 4 -4.33 -21.99 5.44
C LYS A 4 -5.64 -21.29 5.86
N SER A 5 -5.97 -21.28 7.16
CA SER A 5 -7.17 -20.64 7.72
C SER A 5 -7.18 -19.09 7.68
N SER A 6 -6.08 -18.39 7.35
CA SER A 6 -6.06 -16.91 7.38
C SER A 6 -6.60 -16.26 6.10
N TRP A 7 -6.23 -16.79 4.93
CA TRP A 7 -6.59 -16.19 3.64
C TRP A 7 -8.05 -16.38 3.26
N ALA A 8 -8.64 -17.53 3.57
CA ALA A 8 -10.06 -17.78 3.31
C ALA A 8 -10.95 -16.83 4.13
N GLU A 9 -10.64 -16.65 5.42
CA GLU A 9 -11.36 -15.72 6.29
C GLU A 9 -11.16 -14.26 5.86
N PHE A 10 -9.92 -13.88 5.51
CA PHE A 10 -9.62 -12.57 4.95
C PHE A 10 -10.45 -12.30 3.69
N ARG A 11 -10.50 -13.25 2.75
CA ARG A 11 -11.33 -13.12 1.53
C ARG A 11 -12.80 -12.95 1.86
N LYS A 12 -13.34 -13.71 2.83
CA LYS A 12 -14.74 -13.55 3.26
C LYS A 12 -15.03 -12.12 3.74
N LYS A 13 -14.12 -11.53 4.52
CA LYS A 13 -14.24 -10.13 4.98
C LYS A 13 -14.09 -9.13 3.82
N LEU A 14 -13.08 -9.32 2.97
CA LEU A 14 -12.79 -8.48 1.81
C LEU A 14 -13.99 -8.38 0.86
N PHE A 15 -14.69 -9.49 0.60
CA PHE A 15 -15.82 -9.55 -0.33
C PHE A 15 -17.20 -9.34 0.30
N SER A 16 -17.26 -9.06 1.60
CA SER A 16 -18.53 -8.79 2.31
C SER A 16 -19.28 -7.58 1.71
N PRO A 17 -20.62 -7.54 1.77
CA PRO A 17 -21.40 -6.41 1.23
C PRO A 17 -20.95 -5.05 1.77
N ARG A 18 -20.67 -4.98 3.08
CA ARG A 18 -20.13 -3.77 3.73
C ARG A 18 -18.79 -3.36 3.14
N SER A 19 -17.85 -4.29 3.00
CA SER A 19 -16.53 -4.01 2.42
C SER A 19 -16.63 -3.47 1.00
N VAL A 20 -17.55 -3.99 0.17
CA VAL A 20 -17.76 -3.48 -1.20
C VAL A 20 -18.44 -2.11 -1.18
N ALA A 21 -19.38 -1.87 -0.26
CA ALA A 21 -20.00 -0.55 -0.07
C ALA A 21 -18.96 0.51 0.34
N ASP A 22 -18.11 0.19 1.32
CA ASP A 22 -17.01 1.04 1.76
C ASP A 22 -16.05 1.35 0.59
N GLY A 23 -15.76 0.36 -0.27
CA GLY A 23 -14.91 0.57 -1.44
C GLY A 23 -15.53 1.49 -2.49
N ARG A 24 -16.85 1.43 -2.68
CA ARG A 24 -17.55 2.38 -3.55
C ARG A 24 -17.54 3.79 -2.97
N ASP A 25 -17.74 3.90 -1.65
CA ASP A 25 -17.66 5.17 -0.96
C ASP A 25 -16.26 5.78 -1.07
N PHE A 26 -15.23 4.97 -0.88
CA PHE A 26 -13.83 5.36 -1.07
C PHE A 26 -13.57 5.90 -2.49
N LEU A 27 -14.02 5.19 -3.53
CA LEU A 27 -13.88 5.63 -4.92
C LEU A 27 -14.56 6.98 -5.19
N ARG A 28 -15.72 7.22 -4.55
CA ARG A 28 -16.48 8.48 -4.68
C ARG A 28 -15.80 9.61 -3.92
N THR A 29 -15.41 9.36 -2.67
CA THR A 29 -14.79 10.35 -1.77
C THR A 29 -13.43 10.81 -2.27
N HIS A 30 -12.67 9.92 -2.91
CA HIS A 30 -11.32 10.20 -3.42
C HIS A 30 -11.26 10.21 -4.95
N ALA A 31 -12.38 10.54 -5.61
CA ALA A 31 -12.51 10.48 -7.06
C ALA A 31 -11.42 11.30 -7.79
N ASP A 32 -11.14 12.51 -7.31
CA ASP A 32 -10.20 13.44 -7.97
C ASP A 32 -8.77 12.89 -7.97
N ILE A 33 -8.27 12.47 -6.81
CA ILE A 33 -6.92 11.93 -6.70
C ILE A 33 -6.77 10.61 -7.45
N LEU A 34 -7.77 9.72 -7.38
CA LEU A 34 -7.74 8.45 -8.08
C LEU A 34 -7.78 8.66 -9.60
N ALA A 35 -8.58 9.62 -10.09
CA ALA A 35 -8.62 9.98 -11.50
C ALA A 35 -7.28 10.56 -11.98
N ARG A 36 -6.63 11.41 -11.16
CA ARG A 36 -5.31 11.95 -11.48
C ARG A 36 -4.25 10.84 -11.54
N ALA A 37 -4.25 9.92 -10.59
CA ALA A 37 -3.33 8.77 -10.60
C ALA A 37 -3.57 7.86 -11.82
N GLU A 38 -4.83 7.64 -12.18
CA GLU A 38 -5.20 6.89 -13.40
C GLU A 38 -4.72 7.60 -14.66
N GLN A 39 -4.85 8.93 -14.75
CA GLN A 39 -4.38 9.72 -15.87
C GLN A 39 -2.85 9.73 -16.00
N GLU A 40 -2.12 9.90 -14.89
CA GLU A 40 -0.65 10.00 -14.89
C GLU A 40 0.02 8.63 -15.08
N PHE A 41 -0.50 7.59 -14.44
CA PHE A 41 0.16 6.29 -14.37
C PHE A 41 -0.53 5.17 -15.15
N GLY A 42 -1.77 5.37 -15.62
CA GLY A 42 -2.56 4.32 -16.27
C GLY A 42 -2.95 3.18 -15.31
N VAL A 43 -2.94 3.43 -14.00
CA VAL A 43 -3.38 2.47 -12.98
C VAL A 43 -4.84 2.75 -12.66
N HIS A 44 -5.71 1.76 -12.87
CA HIS A 44 -7.14 1.95 -12.66
C HIS A 44 -7.47 2.30 -11.21
N ARG A 45 -8.43 3.20 -11.03
CA ARG A 45 -8.92 3.64 -9.72
C ARG A 45 -9.34 2.47 -8.82
N GLU A 46 -9.98 1.44 -9.38
CA GLU A 46 -10.43 0.28 -8.59
C GLU A 46 -9.27 -0.58 -8.10
N ASP A 47 -8.18 -0.64 -8.86
CA ASP A 47 -6.98 -1.38 -8.46
C ASP A 47 -6.27 -0.64 -7.30
N LEU A 48 -6.22 0.70 -7.34
CA LEU A 48 -5.69 1.51 -6.24
C LEU A 48 -6.57 1.41 -4.99
N ALA A 49 -7.90 1.49 -5.13
CA ALA A 49 -8.83 1.25 -4.04
C ALA A 49 -8.67 -0.15 -3.44
N ALA A 50 -8.45 -1.18 -4.28
CA ALA A 50 -8.20 -2.54 -3.80
C ALA A 50 -6.90 -2.66 -2.99
N VAL A 51 -5.84 -1.96 -3.40
CA VAL A 51 -4.59 -1.88 -2.62
C VAL A 51 -4.86 -1.28 -1.25
N VAL A 52 -5.40 -0.06 -1.18
CA VAL A 52 -5.65 0.62 0.11
C VAL A 52 -6.62 -0.19 1.00
N ARG A 53 -7.62 -0.84 0.39
CA ARG A 53 -8.52 -1.75 1.10
C ARG A 53 -7.77 -2.89 1.77
N ILE A 54 -6.90 -3.58 1.04
CA ILE A 54 -6.22 -4.78 1.52
C ILE A 54 -5.14 -4.42 2.54
N GLU A 55 -4.42 -3.32 2.32
CA GLU A 55 -3.33 -2.90 3.20
C GLU A 55 -3.83 -2.38 4.56
N THR A 56 -4.88 -1.57 4.58
CA THR A 56 -5.25 -0.82 5.80
C THR A 56 -6.74 -0.75 6.08
N ASP A 57 -7.58 -1.45 5.32
CA ASP A 57 -9.05 -1.31 5.37
C ASP A 57 -9.49 0.15 5.23
N PHE A 58 -8.95 0.81 4.19
CA PHE A 58 -9.17 2.24 3.92
C PHE A 58 -8.69 3.15 5.05
N GLY A 59 -7.52 2.85 5.61
CA GLY A 59 -6.87 3.66 6.65
C GLY A 59 -7.28 3.35 8.09
N ARG A 60 -8.25 2.44 8.31
CA ARG A 60 -8.66 2.05 9.67
C ARG A 60 -7.56 1.34 10.46
N PHE A 61 -6.63 0.67 9.76
CA PHE A 61 -5.55 -0.08 10.37
C PHE A 61 -4.21 0.21 9.69
N THR A 62 -3.58 1.33 10.04
CA THR A 62 -2.24 1.71 9.55
C THR A 62 -1.10 1.19 10.44
N GLY A 63 -1.43 0.74 11.66
CA GLY A 63 -0.50 0.18 12.65
C GLY A 63 -0.10 1.19 13.72
N GLU A 64 0.36 0.66 14.86
CA GLU A 64 0.59 1.42 16.10
C GLU A 64 2.07 1.41 16.57
N HIS A 65 2.92 0.64 15.88
CA HIS A 65 4.31 0.47 16.29
C HIS A 65 5.19 1.62 15.80
N GLU A 66 6.11 2.09 16.65
CA GLU A 66 7.13 3.07 16.26
C GLU A 66 8.08 2.43 15.24
N VAL A 67 8.03 2.90 14.00
CA VAL A 67 8.75 2.29 12.87
C VAL A 67 10.25 2.32 13.10
N LEU A 68 10.75 3.39 13.72
CA LEU A 68 12.13 3.51 14.18
C LEU A 68 12.52 2.34 15.11
N ARG A 69 11.70 2.05 16.14
CA ARG A 69 11.95 0.95 17.08
C ARG A 69 11.84 -0.41 16.42
N VAL A 70 10.93 -0.59 15.46
CA VAL A 70 10.80 -1.84 14.70
C VAL A 70 12.11 -2.18 14.00
N PHE A 71 12.69 -1.24 13.24
CA PHE A 71 13.93 -1.49 12.52
C PHE A 71 15.16 -1.53 13.42
N TYR A 72 15.21 -0.71 14.47
CA TYR A 72 16.26 -0.79 15.49
C TYR A 72 16.32 -2.19 16.12
N THR A 73 15.17 -2.68 16.59
CA THR A 73 15.04 -4.03 17.16
C THR A 73 15.39 -5.10 16.13
N ALA A 74 15.00 -4.94 14.88
CA ALA A 74 15.31 -5.89 13.81
C ALA A 74 16.82 -5.98 13.51
N MET A 75 17.56 -4.87 13.63
CA MET A 75 19.03 -4.86 13.53
C MET A 75 19.66 -5.62 14.71
N LEU A 76 19.28 -5.29 15.94
CA LEU A 76 19.82 -5.94 17.15
C LEU A 76 19.57 -7.45 17.17
N ARG A 77 18.42 -7.89 16.67
CA ARG A 77 18.01 -9.31 16.65
C ARG A 77 18.41 -10.05 15.38
N ALA A 78 19.15 -9.41 14.47
CA ALA A 78 19.51 -10.02 13.20
C ALA A 78 20.44 -11.22 13.39
N LYS A 79 20.03 -12.38 12.86
CA LYS A 79 20.81 -13.63 12.91
C LYS A 79 21.72 -13.83 11.68
N SER A 80 21.71 -12.89 10.73
CA SER A 80 22.53 -12.94 9.53
C SER A 80 22.84 -11.54 9.02
N ALA A 81 23.96 -11.39 8.30
CA ALA A 81 24.33 -10.13 7.68
C ALA A 81 23.28 -9.62 6.68
N ALA A 82 22.63 -10.53 5.93
CA ALA A 82 21.54 -10.16 5.01
C ALA A 82 20.34 -9.56 5.76
N ARG A 83 19.94 -10.17 6.90
CA ARG A 83 18.84 -9.65 7.72
C ARG A 83 19.20 -8.30 8.35
N TRP A 84 20.42 -8.17 8.84
CA TRP A 84 20.92 -6.91 9.39
C TRP A 84 20.91 -5.81 8.33
N ARG A 85 21.47 -6.07 7.14
CA ARG A 85 21.51 -5.10 6.04
C ARG A 85 20.11 -4.66 5.60
N TRP A 86 19.15 -5.58 5.51
CA TRP A 86 17.76 -5.22 5.22
C TRP A 86 17.16 -4.28 6.27
N ALA A 87 17.45 -4.53 7.56
CA ALA A 87 16.93 -3.71 8.64
C ALA A 87 17.61 -2.33 8.67
N ALA A 88 18.94 -2.30 8.56
CA ALA A 88 19.73 -1.07 8.50
C ALA A 88 19.34 -0.20 7.30
N LYS A 89 19.09 -0.81 6.13
CA LYS A 89 18.62 -0.11 4.93
C LYS A 89 17.29 0.60 5.16
N ASN A 90 16.33 -0.05 5.82
CA ASN A 90 15.05 0.58 6.12
C ASN A 90 15.13 1.60 7.27
N PHE A 91 16.00 1.36 8.26
CA PHE A 91 16.28 2.32 9.32
C PHE A 91 16.85 3.63 8.77
N ALA A 92 17.89 3.53 7.92
CA ALA A 92 18.48 4.68 7.25
C ALA A 92 17.48 5.37 6.30
N ALA A 93 16.67 4.59 5.59
CA ALA A 93 15.65 5.14 4.71
C ALA A 93 14.57 5.93 5.47
N LEU A 94 14.15 5.44 6.64
CA LEU A 94 13.24 6.16 7.52
C LEU A 94 13.85 7.49 7.97
N ALA A 95 15.09 7.47 8.46
CA ALA A 95 15.78 8.68 8.90
C ALA A 95 15.89 9.74 7.78
N ALA A 96 16.25 9.31 6.57
CA ALA A 96 16.30 10.20 5.41
C ALA A 96 14.92 10.76 5.06
N HIS A 97 13.88 9.93 5.12
CA HIS A 97 12.50 10.35 4.86
C HIS A 97 12.02 11.40 5.87
N CYS A 98 12.17 11.13 7.17
CA CYS A 98 11.81 12.09 8.23
C CYS A 98 12.51 13.43 8.03
N ARG A 99 13.80 13.40 7.68
CA ARG A 99 14.56 14.62 7.40
C ARG A 99 14.00 15.41 6.22
N SER A 100 13.60 14.74 5.13
CA SER A 100 13.06 15.43 3.94
C SER A 100 11.62 15.92 4.14
N SER A 101 10.78 15.20 4.88
CA SER A 101 9.39 15.60 5.14
C SER A 101 9.24 16.51 6.36
N GLY A 102 10.27 16.61 7.20
CA GLY A 102 10.21 17.32 8.48
C GLY A 102 9.36 16.61 9.53
N LEU A 103 9.07 15.31 9.35
CA LEU A 103 8.37 14.48 10.32
C LEU A 103 9.30 14.13 11.50
N ASP A 104 8.75 14.05 12.70
CA ASP A 104 9.46 13.44 13.82
C ASP A 104 9.51 11.90 13.63
N CYS A 105 10.73 11.40 13.48
CA CYS A 105 11.01 9.98 13.29
C CYS A 105 10.60 9.10 14.47
N TYR A 106 10.46 9.65 15.67
CA TYR A 106 9.95 8.93 16.84
C TYR A 106 8.43 8.78 16.81
N GLU A 107 7.74 9.62 16.05
CA GLU A 107 6.27 9.63 15.95
C GLU A 107 5.74 8.79 14.78
N VAL A 108 6.57 8.45 13.80
CA VAL A 108 6.14 7.63 12.65
C VAL A 108 5.67 6.24 13.12
N ARG A 109 4.36 6.00 12.97
CA ARG A 109 3.70 4.73 13.28
C ARG A 109 3.61 3.81 12.06
N GLY A 110 3.44 2.51 12.30
CA GLY A 110 3.29 1.53 11.24
C GLY A 110 3.00 0.14 11.76
N SER A 111 2.96 -0.82 10.85
CA SER A 111 2.76 -2.22 11.20
C SER A 111 3.92 -2.79 12.01
N TYR A 112 3.71 -3.96 12.60
CA TYR A 112 4.73 -4.70 13.36
C TYR A 112 5.99 -5.02 12.54
N ALA A 113 5.90 -4.99 11.21
CA ALA A 113 7.00 -5.22 10.28
C ALA A 113 7.66 -3.91 9.78
N GLY A 114 7.14 -2.75 10.19
CA GLY A 114 7.67 -1.43 9.86
C GLY A 114 7.15 -0.86 8.55
N ALA A 115 6.03 -1.36 8.03
CA ALA A 115 5.34 -0.76 6.89
C ALA A 115 4.46 0.43 7.33
N VAL A 116 4.48 1.50 6.55
CA VAL A 116 4.01 2.84 6.93
C VAL A 116 2.81 3.25 6.08
N GLY A 117 1.86 3.94 6.71
CA GLY A 117 0.78 4.65 6.05
C GLY A 117 -0.28 3.77 5.41
N LEU A 118 -1.11 4.40 4.58
CA LEU A 118 -2.30 3.82 3.95
C LEU A 118 -1.99 2.69 2.96
N VAL A 119 -0.76 2.66 2.47
CA VAL A 119 -0.26 1.76 1.41
C VAL A 119 0.81 0.80 1.91
N GLN A 120 1.12 0.83 3.21
CA GLN A 120 2.01 -0.11 3.90
C GLN A 120 3.39 -0.25 3.23
N PHE A 121 3.99 0.87 2.83
CA PHE A 121 5.35 0.86 2.30
C PHE A 121 6.37 0.68 3.41
N LEU A 122 7.37 -0.17 3.19
CA LEU A 122 8.59 -0.11 3.99
C LEU A 122 9.31 1.23 3.71
N PRO A 123 10.07 1.80 4.65
CA PRO A 123 10.71 3.12 4.49
C PRO A 123 11.57 3.23 3.22
N TYR A 124 12.25 2.15 2.84
CA TYR A 124 12.98 2.13 1.58
C TYR A 124 12.08 2.36 0.37
N SER A 125 10.89 1.76 0.34
CA SER A 125 9.93 1.98 -0.76
C SER A 125 9.44 3.43 -0.79
N ILE A 126 9.31 4.10 0.37
CA ILE A 126 8.92 5.52 0.43
C ILE A 126 9.96 6.38 -0.30
N LEU A 127 11.25 6.18 -0.05
CA LEU A 127 12.30 6.96 -0.72
C LEU A 127 12.35 6.74 -2.24
N HIS A 128 12.06 5.53 -2.70
CA HIS A 128 12.23 5.18 -4.11
C HIS A 128 10.98 5.34 -4.96
N TYR A 129 9.81 5.25 -4.34
CA TYR A 129 8.52 5.22 -5.03
C TYR A 129 7.52 6.22 -4.47
N GLY A 130 7.82 6.88 -3.35
CA GLY A 130 7.01 7.96 -2.81
C GLY A 130 6.79 9.07 -3.84
N LYS A 131 5.56 9.58 -3.87
CA LYS A 131 5.15 10.70 -4.71
C LYS A 131 4.35 11.68 -3.88
N ASP A 132 4.77 12.93 -3.95
CA ASP A 132 4.02 14.08 -3.45
C ASP A 132 2.77 14.23 -4.32
N GLY A 133 1.62 13.95 -3.73
CA GLY A 133 0.33 14.02 -4.37
C GLY A 133 -0.39 15.35 -4.10
N ASN A 134 -0.14 16.03 -2.98
CA ASN A 134 -0.81 17.29 -2.70
C ASN A 134 -0.02 18.52 -3.22
N GLY A 135 1.24 18.34 -3.63
CA GLY A 135 2.12 19.37 -4.17
C GLY A 135 2.82 20.22 -3.09
N ASP A 136 2.87 19.75 -1.84
CA ASP A 136 3.45 20.51 -0.72
C ASP A 136 4.98 20.35 -0.57
N GLY A 137 5.60 19.56 -1.46
CA GLY A 137 7.02 19.26 -1.49
C GLY A 137 7.44 18.11 -0.58
N LYS A 138 6.49 17.43 0.07
CA LYS A 138 6.74 16.32 1.00
C LYS A 138 6.02 15.06 0.52
N VAL A 139 6.42 13.93 1.11
CA VAL A 139 5.68 12.68 0.95
C VAL A 139 5.21 12.29 2.35
N ASP A 140 3.91 12.21 2.56
CA ASP A 140 3.27 11.71 3.76
C ASP A 140 2.27 10.62 3.39
N LEU A 141 2.66 9.36 3.61
CA LEU A 141 1.81 8.21 3.26
C LEU A 141 0.59 8.03 4.16
N PHE A 142 0.38 8.89 5.14
CA PHE A 142 -0.88 9.00 5.88
C PHE A 142 -1.90 9.91 5.18
N LEU A 143 -1.46 10.76 4.25
CA LEU A 143 -2.33 11.52 3.35
C LEU A 143 -2.75 10.66 2.15
N MET A 144 -4.02 10.78 1.76
CA MET A 144 -4.57 9.95 0.69
C MET A 144 -3.93 10.28 -0.66
N GLU A 145 -3.67 11.57 -0.87
CA GLU A 145 -3.06 12.14 -2.07
C GLU A 145 -1.74 11.44 -2.37
N ASP A 146 -0.84 11.42 -1.40
CA ASP A 146 0.50 10.87 -1.53
C ASP A 146 0.47 9.36 -1.56
N ALA A 147 -0.38 8.73 -0.74
CA ALA A 147 -0.51 7.29 -0.71
C ALA A 147 -0.94 6.73 -2.08
N VAL A 148 -2.01 7.28 -2.67
CA VAL A 148 -2.54 6.83 -3.97
C VAL A 148 -1.50 7.04 -5.08
N MET A 149 -0.87 8.22 -5.13
CA MET A 149 0.17 8.50 -6.14
C MET A 149 1.40 7.60 -5.97
N SER A 150 1.81 7.35 -4.74
CA SER A 150 2.95 6.47 -4.42
C SER A 150 2.66 5.01 -4.80
N ALA A 151 1.45 4.51 -4.51
CA ALA A 151 1.04 3.16 -4.91
C ALA A 151 1.01 3.02 -6.44
N ALA A 152 0.44 3.99 -7.15
CA ALA A 152 0.40 4.01 -8.61
C ALA A 152 1.81 4.02 -9.21
N HIS A 153 2.68 4.92 -8.72
CA HIS A 153 4.06 5.01 -9.14
C HIS A 153 4.82 3.70 -8.89
N PHE A 154 4.67 3.08 -7.71
CA PHE A 154 5.27 1.78 -7.43
C PHE A 154 4.82 0.72 -8.45
N LEU A 155 3.52 0.60 -8.70
CA LEU A 155 2.99 -0.40 -9.63
C LEU A 155 3.59 -0.23 -11.04
N VAL A 156 3.63 0.99 -11.56
CA VAL A 156 4.25 1.29 -12.87
C VAL A 156 5.73 0.97 -12.89
N ARG A 157 6.49 1.36 -11.86
CA ARG A 157 7.92 1.02 -11.74
C ARG A 157 8.16 -0.49 -11.68
N HIS A 158 7.16 -1.26 -11.28
CA HIS A 158 7.21 -2.73 -11.24
C HIS A 158 6.52 -3.40 -12.43
N GLY A 159 6.29 -2.64 -13.50
CA GLY A 159 5.88 -3.14 -14.80
C GLY A 159 4.38 -3.24 -15.00
N TRP A 160 3.57 -2.53 -14.21
CA TRP A 160 2.14 -2.39 -14.46
C TRP A 160 1.87 -1.94 -15.90
N LYS A 161 0.84 -2.55 -16.48
CA LYS A 161 0.18 -2.19 -17.74
C LYS A 161 -1.28 -2.60 -17.61
N PRO A 162 -2.23 -2.00 -18.36
CA PRO A 162 -3.66 -2.34 -18.29
C PRO A 162 -3.99 -3.70 -18.95
N ASP A 163 -3.13 -4.71 -18.80
CA ASP A 163 -3.40 -6.10 -19.18
C ASP A 163 -3.37 -7.00 -17.94
N ALA A 164 -4.26 -7.99 -17.88
CA ALA A 164 -4.45 -8.82 -16.69
C ALA A 164 -3.15 -9.48 -16.19
N GLY A 165 -2.26 -9.90 -17.09
CA GLY A 165 -1.01 -10.56 -16.74
C GLY A 165 0.01 -9.62 -16.08
N ARG A 166 0.19 -8.42 -16.62
CA ARG A 166 1.09 -7.41 -16.05
C ARG A 166 0.53 -6.80 -14.77
N ARG A 167 -0.79 -6.55 -14.69
CA ARG A 167 -1.47 -6.11 -13.45
C ARG A 167 -1.18 -7.07 -12.31
N LYS A 168 -1.43 -8.37 -12.53
CA LYS A 168 -1.19 -9.42 -11.53
C LYS A 168 0.27 -9.48 -11.09
N ARG A 169 1.23 -9.39 -12.03
CA ARG A 169 2.66 -9.40 -11.71
C ARG A 169 3.10 -8.19 -10.89
N ALA A 170 2.63 -7.00 -11.22
CA ALA A 170 2.95 -5.78 -10.50
C ALA A 170 2.40 -5.82 -9.06
N LEU A 171 1.14 -6.25 -8.87
CA LEU A 171 0.56 -6.48 -7.54
C LEU A 171 1.31 -7.58 -6.75
N GLY A 172 1.81 -8.61 -7.44
CA GLY A 172 2.63 -9.64 -6.81
C GLY A 172 3.96 -9.11 -6.29
N ARG A 173 4.56 -8.14 -7.00
CA ARG A 173 5.77 -7.44 -6.56
C ARG A 173 5.48 -6.47 -5.43
N TYR A 174 4.33 -5.79 -5.48
CA TYR A 174 3.85 -4.89 -4.43
C TYR A 174 3.80 -5.59 -3.07
N TYR A 175 3.13 -6.74 -3.01
CA TYR A 175 2.99 -7.51 -1.77
C TYR A 175 4.20 -8.40 -1.45
N GLY A 176 5.12 -8.59 -2.40
CA GLY A 176 6.25 -9.51 -2.26
C GLY A 176 5.87 -11.00 -2.40
N SER A 177 4.69 -11.31 -2.95
CA SER A 177 4.28 -12.68 -3.27
C SER A 177 3.32 -12.71 -4.46
N PRO A 178 3.52 -13.62 -5.43
CA PRO A 178 2.61 -13.77 -6.56
C PRO A 178 1.31 -14.53 -6.22
N ARG A 179 1.19 -15.05 -4.98
CA ARG A 179 0.06 -15.89 -4.55
C ARG A 179 -0.93 -15.08 -3.70
N ASN A 180 -2.21 -15.38 -3.86
CA ASN A 180 -3.35 -14.84 -3.09
C ASN A 180 -3.60 -13.35 -3.26
N TYR A 181 -2.66 -12.49 -2.86
CA TYR A 181 -2.82 -11.04 -2.84
C TYR A 181 -3.20 -10.48 -4.21
N PRO A 182 -2.46 -10.79 -5.31
CA PRO A 182 -2.79 -10.21 -6.61
C PRO A 182 -4.18 -10.61 -7.10
N ASP A 183 -4.55 -11.87 -6.89
CA ASP A 183 -5.86 -12.41 -7.27
C ASP A 183 -7.00 -11.80 -6.43
N ALA A 184 -6.75 -11.55 -5.14
CA ALA A 184 -7.72 -10.91 -4.27
C ALA A 184 -7.93 -9.43 -4.65
N ALA A 185 -6.85 -8.70 -4.91
CA ALA A 185 -6.89 -7.30 -5.33
C ALA A 185 -7.65 -7.14 -6.65
N LEU A 186 -7.28 -7.92 -7.68
CA LEU A 186 -7.94 -7.86 -8.99
C LEU A 186 -9.42 -8.24 -8.92
N ALA A 187 -9.77 -9.29 -8.17
CA ALA A 187 -11.17 -9.69 -8.02
C ALA A 187 -12.00 -8.66 -7.23
N TYR A 188 -11.41 -7.98 -6.25
CA TYR A 188 -12.08 -6.91 -5.52
C TYR A 188 -12.25 -5.67 -6.40
N ALA A 189 -11.22 -5.27 -7.15
CA ALA A 189 -11.28 -4.20 -8.13
C ALA A 189 -12.39 -4.43 -9.18
N GLU A 190 -12.50 -5.66 -9.69
CA GLU A 190 -13.54 -6.01 -10.65
C GLU A 190 -14.96 -5.93 -10.06
N LYS A 191 -15.12 -6.29 -8.77
CA LYS A 191 -16.39 -6.16 -8.06
C LYS A 191 -16.80 -4.70 -7.86
N LEU A 192 -15.82 -3.81 -7.66
CA LEU A 192 -16.06 -2.37 -7.61
C LEU A 192 -16.49 -1.82 -8.98
N ARG A 193 -15.85 -2.28 -10.06
CA ARG A 193 -16.15 -1.85 -11.45
C ARG A 193 -17.56 -2.26 -11.91
N THR A 194 -17.88 -3.54 -11.78
CA THR A 194 -19.16 -4.11 -12.27
C THR A 194 -20.40 -3.52 -11.61
N SER A 195 -20.29 -3.01 -10.38
CA SER A 195 -21.40 -2.39 -9.66
C SER A 195 -21.77 -0.98 -10.17
N PHE A 196 -20.88 -0.33 -10.94
CA PHE A 196 -21.16 0.97 -11.56
C PHE A 196 -21.92 0.86 -12.88
N THR A 197 -21.78 -0.26 -13.60
CA THR A 197 -22.41 -0.45 -14.91
C THR A 197 -23.89 -0.85 -14.82
N SER A 198 -24.33 -1.39 -13.68
CA SER A 198 -25.73 -1.80 -13.44
C SER A 198 -26.65 -0.67 -12.97
N ALA A 199 -26.18 0.58 -12.97
CA ALA A 199 -26.94 1.76 -12.54
C ALA A 199 -27.16 2.79 -13.67
N ARG A 200 -27.06 2.37 -14.95
CA ARG A 200 -27.43 3.16 -16.12
C ARG A 200 -28.52 2.45 -16.91
#